data_AF-A0A1G9HW32-F1
#
_entry.id   AF-A0A1G9HW32-F1
#
_cell.length_a   1.000
_cell.length_b   1.000
_cell.length_c   1.000
_cell.angle_alpha   90.00
_cell.angle_beta   90.00
_cell.angle_gamma   90.00
#
_symmetry.space_group_name_H-M   'P 1'
#
loop_
_entity.id
_entity.type
_entity.pdbx_description
1 polymer ?
#
loop_
_entity_poly.entity_id
_entity_poly.type
_entity_poly.pdbx_seq_one_letter_code
_entity_poly.pdbx_strand_id
1 'polypeptide(L)'
;MSEGPGTIGCVSNPDAAPDSAALDSAVPWGRPAVDSIPLPPFATPEEHRRFTRALQLHVALADEGAPSLAAKVLAEALAQQGQGPDLGPVELTAALATFFPAPWTPAALAAVLGARDRFGPRELAGGAWNWQYDPDFTAVPRAGGGWEVERHERGSRRPFATLEREGDLVLMWMDHYHSRFAYPYAWRVEDGTAEALAGPARAVRAAHAADTAKPYLANWRAERERFLAED
;
A
#
# COMPACT_ATOMS: atom_id res chain seq x y z
N MET A 1 -58.18 -22.00 -23.58
CA MET A 1 -58.93 -22.27 -22.32
C MET A 1 -58.26 -23.49 -21.70
N SER A 2 -57.52 -23.46 -20.60
CA SER A 2 -57.49 -22.55 -19.45
C SER A 2 -56.06 -22.41 -18.95
N GLU A 3 -55.64 -21.17 -18.71
CA GLU A 3 -54.51 -20.84 -17.83
C GLU A 3 -55.02 -20.83 -16.38
N GLY A 4 -54.29 -21.50 -15.48
CA GLY A 4 -54.56 -21.48 -14.04
C GLY A 4 -53.79 -20.35 -13.34
N PRO A 5 -54.34 -19.75 -12.27
CA PRO A 5 -53.83 -18.51 -11.69
C PRO A 5 -52.56 -18.73 -10.85
N GLY A 6 -51.54 -17.92 -11.15
CA GLY A 6 -50.33 -17.79 -10.35
C GLY A 6 -50.63 -17.22 -8.97
N THR A 7 -50.16 -17.92 -7.94
CA THR A 7 -50.19 -17.43 -6.55
C THR A 7 -48.97 -16.55 -6.34
N ILE A 8 -49.21 -15.24 -6.16
CA ILE A 8 -48.23 -14.25 -5.73
C ILE A 8 -47.97 -14.47 -4.24
N GLY A 9 -46.82 -15.05 -3.91
CA GLY A 9 -46.35 -15.28 -2.54
C GLY A 9 -45.29 -14.26 -2.13
N CYS A 10 -45.69 -13.34 -1.26
CA CYS A 10 -44.92 -12.63 -0.24
C CYS A 10 -43.50 -12.12 -0.58
N VAL A 11 -43.48 -10.79 -0.77
CA VAL A 11 -42.34 -9.88 -0.60
C VAL A 11 -41.55 -10.24 0.66
N SER A 12 -40.31 -10.65 0.49
CA SER A 12 -39.33 -10.70 1.57
C SER A 12 -38.57 -9.37 1.60
N ASN A 13 -38.51 -8.79 2.79
CA ASN A 13 -37.92 -7.49 3.14
C ASN A 13 -36.52 -7.25 2.52
N PRO A 14 -36.26 -6.10 1.86
CA PRO A 14 -34.91 -5.71 1.46
C PRO A 14 -34.17 -4.87 2.53
N ASP A 15 -34.58 -4.91 3.80
CA ASP A 15 -33.84 -4.30 4.92
C ASP A 15 -32.77 -5.27 5.48
N ALA A 16 -31.97 -5.85 4.59
CA ALA A 16 -30.66 -6.34 4.99
C ALA A 16 -29.77 -5.10 5.13
N ALA A 17 -29.35 -4.81 6.36
CA ALA A 17 -28.30 -3.84 6.62
C ALA A 17 -27.12 -4.11 5.66
N PRO A 18 -26.53 -3.09 5.02
CA PRO A 18 -25.42 -3.32 4.12
C PRO A 18 -24.27 -3.92 4.94
N ASP A 19 -23.76 -5.06 4.47
CA ASP A 19 -22.48 -5.62 4.88
C ASP A 19 -21.47 -4.48 5.00
N SER A 20 -20.91 -4.29 6.19
CA SER A 20 -19.66 -3.54 6.33
C SER A 20 -18.70 -4.13 5.31
N ALA A 21 -18.21 -3.34 4.35
CA ALA A 21 -17.22 -3.84 3.41
C ALA A 21 -16.05 -4.36 4.26
N ALA A 22 -15.84 -5.68 4.24
CA ALA A 22 -14.74 -6.28 4.98
C ALA A 22 -13.46 -5.60 4.51
N LEU A 23 -12.67 -5.09 5.45
CA LEU A 23 -11.37 -4.51 5.17
C LEU A 23 -10.55 -5.49 4.32
N ASP A 24 -9.81 -4.98 3.34
CA ASP A 24 -9.01 -5.83 2.47
C ASP A 24 -8.00 -6.62 3.30
N SER A 25 -8.10 -7.96 3.26
CA SER A 25 -7.22 -8.86 4.00
C SER A 25 -5.76 -8.79 3.53
N ALA A 26 -5.49 -8.21 2.35
CA ALA A 26 -4.14 -8.00 1.85
C ALA A 26 -3.41 -6.85 2.54
N VAL A 27 -4.13 -5.94 3.21
CA VAL A 27 -3.53 -4.84 3.97
C VAL A 27 -3.05 -5.36 5.33
N PRO A 28 -1.81 -5.06 5.75
CA PRO A 28 -1.25 -5.56 7.01
C PRO A 28 -1.77 -4.74 8.20
N TRP A 29 -3.07 -4.82 8.48
CA TRP A 29 -3.73 -4.11 9.57
C TRP A 29 -3.06 -4.39 10.92
N GLY A 30 -2.93 -3.35 11.75
CA GLY A 30 -2.33 -3.47 13.07
C GLY A 30 -0.83 -3.70 13.13
N ARG A 31 -0.15 -3.64 11.99
CA ARG A 31 1.30 -3.78 11.87
C ARG A 31 2.04 -2.76 12.75
N PRO A 32 3.10 -3.19 13.48
CA PRO A 32 3.89 -2.29 14.30
C PRO A 32 4.70 -1.30 13.44
N ALA A 33 4.81 -0.07 13.94
CA ALA A 33 5.73 0.92 13.40
C ALA A 33 7.16 0.69 13.94
N VAL A 34 8.15 1.16 13.20
CA VAL A 34 9.56 1.18 13.61
C VAL A 34 9.94 2.63 13.89
N ASP A 35 9.83 3.04 15.15
CA ASP A 35 9.98 4.43 15.62
C ASP A 35 11.34 5.06 15.27
N SER A 36 12.37 4.25 15.02
CA SER A 36 13.70 4.74 14.65
C SER A 36 13.80 5.24 13.21
N ILE A 37 12.80 5.01 12.36
CA ILE A 37 12.81 5.47 10.97
C ILE A 37 12.37 6.96 10.94
N PRO A 38 13.21 7.88 10.41
CA PRO A 38 12.85 9.29 10.35
C PRO A 38 11.73 9.54 9.34
N LEU A 39 10.98 10.64 9.48
CA LEU A 39 9.91 11.02 8.56
C LEU A 39 10.19 12.36 7.87
N PRO A 40 9.62 12.61 6.69
CA PRO A 40 9.62 13.93 6.09
C PRO A 40 8.74 14.92 6.90
N PRO A 41 9.05 16.24 6.88
CA PRO A 41 10.25 16.81 6.27
C PRO A 41 11.51 16.42 7.06
N PHE A 42 12.51 15.88 6.37
CA PHE A 42 13.75 15.40 6.98
C PHE A 42 14.57 16.60 7.45
N ALA A 43 15.03 16.57 8.71
CA ALA A 43 15.80 17.66 9.28
C ALA A 43 17.21 17.72 8.67
N THR A 44 17.74 16.58 8.21
CA THR A 44 19.06 16.50 7.60
C THR A 44 19.09 15.55 6.39
N PRO A 45 20.05 15.72 5.46
CA PRO A 45 20.30 14.76 4.39
C PRO A 45 20.59 13.34 4.90
N GLU A 46 21.14 13.21 6.11
CA GLU A 46 21.43 11.90 6.72
C GLU A 46 20.16 11.19 7.18
N GLU A 47 19.17 11.92 7.71
CA GLU A 47 17.86 11.34 8.02
C GLU A 47 17.17 10.83 6.77
N HIS A 48 17.21 11.61 5.68
CA HIS A 48 16.68 11.16 4.40
C HIS A 48 17.38 9.85 3.96
N ARG A 49 18.71 9.80 3.95
CA ARG A 49 19.45 8.56 3.63
C ARG A 49 19.06 7.38 4.51
N ARG A 50 18.82 7.59 5.80
CA ARG A 50 18.37 6.54 6.73
C ARG A 50 16.99 6.03 6.35
N PHE A 51 16.06 6.92 6.02
CA PHE A 51 14.76 6.54 5.47
C PHE A 51 14.92 5.68 4.20
N THR A 52 15.67 6.18 3.20
CA THR A 52 15.87 5.50 1.93
C THR A 52 16.48 4.11 2.12
N ARG A 53 17.51 3.99 2.98
CA ARG A 53 18.16 2.71 3.28
C ARG A 53 17.25 1.74 4.02
N ALA A 54 16.46 2.22 4.96
CA ALA A 54 15.48 1.41 5.65
C ALA A 54 14.41 0.90 4.66
N LEU A 55 13.98 1.73 3.71
CA LEU A 55 13.05 1.33 2.65
C LEU A 55 13.66 0.28 1.71
N GLN A 56 14.91 0.47 1.28
CA GLN A 56 15.64 -0.53 0.48
C GLN A 56 15.74 -1.88 1.21
N LEU A 57 16.06 -1.85 2.50
CA LEU A 57 16.16 -3.06 3.33
C LEU A 57 14.79 -3.73 3.49
N HIS A 58 13.73 -2.97 3.75
CA HIS A 58 12.36 -3.48 3.85
C HIS A 58 11.92 -4.20 2.58
N VAL A 59 12.16 -3.60 1.41
CA VAL A 59 11.89 -4.25 0.11
C VAL A 59 12.66 -5.56 -0.02
N ALA A 60 13.95 -5.57 0.33
CA ALA A 60 14.77 -6.77 0.25
C ALA A 60 14.37 -7.87 1.24
N LEU A 61 13.80 -7.51 2.39
CA LEU A 61 13.27 -8.47 3.37
C LEU A 61 11.92 -9.05 2.92
N ALA A 62 11.09 -8.26 2.25
CA ALA A 62 9.78 -8.70 1.75
C ALA A 62 9.86 -9.69 0.58
N ASP A 63 10.99 -9.74 -0.14
CA ASP A 63 11.21 -10.70 -1.21
C ASP A 63 11.34 -12.15 -0.70
N GLU A 64 10.78 -13.09 -1.47
CA GLU A 64 10.96 -14.52 -1.24
C GLU A 64 12.37 -14.98 -1.66
N GLY A 65 13.18 -15.42 -0.70
CA GLY A 65 14.53 -15.93 -0.91
C GLY A 65 15.57 -14.82 -1.10
N ALA A 66 16.31 -14.87 -2.21
CA ALA A 66 17.32 -13.84 -2.51
C ALA A 66 16.64 -12.62 -3.13
N PRO A 67 17.19 -11.39 -2.99
CA PRO A 67 16.59 -10.19 -3.55
C PRO A 67 16.40 -10.37 -5.05
N SER A 68 15.14 -10.24 -5.45
CA SER A 68 14.70 -10.35 -6.82
C SER A 68 15.42 -9.32 -7.69
N LEU A 69 15.48 -9.58 -9.00
CA LEU A 69 16.02 -8.59 -9.93
C LEU A 69 15.25 -7.26 -9.84
N ALA A 70 13.94 -7.30 -9.60
CA ALA A 70 13.12 -6.11 -9.43
C ALA A 70 13.50 -5.33 -8.16
N ALA A 71 13.69 -6.00 -7.03
CA ALA A 71 14.15 -5.36 -5.80
C ALA A 71 15.55 -4.75 -5.94
N LYS A 72 16.48 -5.43 -6.63
CA LYS A 72 17.81 -4.87 -6.93
C LYS A 72 17.72 -3.59 -7.76
N VAL A 73 16.91 -3.60 -8.82
CA VAL A 73 16.68 -2.41 -9.67
C VAL A 73 16.01 -1.29 -8.90
N LEU A 74 15.00 -1.60 -8.08
CA LEU A 74 14.34 -0.60 -7.24
C LEU A 74 15.30 -0.03 -6.20
N ALA A 75 16.15 -0.84 -5.59
CA ALA A 75 17.15 -0.38 -4.64
C ALA A 75 18.12 0.63 -5.28
N GLU A 76 18.62 0.34 -6.48
CA GLU A 76 19.46 1.28 -7.23
C GLU A 76 18.70 2.57 -7.58
N ALA A 77 17.43 2.48 -8.00
CA ALA A 77 16.61 3.65 -8.30
C ALA A 77 16.36 4.54 -7.07
N LEU A 78 16.15 3.91 -5.90
CA LEU A 78 16.04 4.60 -4.61
C LEU A 78 17.36 5.29 -4.22
N ALA A 79 18.51 4.67 -4.49
CA ALA A 79 19.82 5.26 -4.19
C ALA A 79 20.12 6.55 -4.97
N GLN A 80 19.44 6.76 -6.10
CA GLN A 80 19.58 7.96 -6.93
C GLN A 80 18.64 9.11 -6.53
N GLN A 81 17.79 8.93 -5.50
CA GLN A 81 16.89 10.00 -5.06
C GLN A 81 17.67 11.14 -4.38
N GLY A 82 17.09 12.35 -4.43
CA GLY A 82 17.68 13.54 -3.81
C GLY A 82 17.64 13.47 -2.29
N GLN A 83 18.61 14.08 -1.61
CA GLN A 83 18.72 14.05 -0.14
C GLN A 83 18.19 15.34 0.51
N GLY A 84 17.08 15.86 -0.02
CA GLY A 84 16.43 17.08 0.45
C GLY A 84 15.53 16.84 1.68
N PRO A 85 14.79 17.86 2.14
CA PRO A 85 13.82 17.69 3.22
C PRO A 85 12.60 16.87 2.78
N ASP A 86 12.26 16.88 1.50
CA ASP A 86 11.04 16.25 0.98
C ASP A 86 11.29 14.82 0.53
N LEU A 87 10.26 13.98 0.64
CA LEU A 87 10.30 12.60 0.16
C LEU A 87 10.17 12.54 -1.37
N GLY A 88 11.04 11.78 -2.02
CA GLY A 88 11.02 11.61 -3.46
C GLY A 88 9.80 10.84 -3.97
N PRO A 89 9.37 11.05 -5.23
CA PRO A 89 8.22 10.33 -5.81
C PRO A 89 8.40 8.81 -5.87
N VAL A 90 9.63 8.32 -6.11
CA VAL A 90 9.94 6.88 -6.16
C VAL A 90 9.88 6.28 -4.75
N GLU A 91 10.43 6.98 -3.76
CA GLU A 91 10.38 6.57 -2.35
C GLU A 91 8.95 6.49 -1.84
N LEU A 92 8.13 7.51 -2.10
CA LEU A 92 6.72 7.46 -1.73
C LEU A 92 6.02 6.28 -2.40
N THR A 93 6.25 6.07 -3.71
CA THR A 93 5.60 4.96 -4.44
C THR A 93 5.97 3.60 -3.83
N ALA A 94 7.26 3.39 -3.54
CA ALA A 94 7.73 2.17 -2.90
C ALA A 94 7.22 2.04 -1.46
N ALA A 95 7.17 3.12 -0.69
CA ALA A 95 6.67 3.12 0.68
C ALA A 95 5.18 2.76 0.76
N LEU A 96 4.35 3.31 -0.13
CA LEU A 96 2.93 2.98 -0.21
C LEU A 96 2.72 1.53 -0.66
N ALA A 97 3.39 1.10 -1.73
CA ALA A 97 3.20 -0.23 -2.33
C ALA A 97 3.71 -1.39 -1.45
N THR A 98 4.59 -1.10 -0.49
CA THR A 98 5.17 -2.12 0.41
C THR A 98 4.72 -1.95 1.87
N PHE A 99 3.76 -1.05 2.13
CA PHE A 99 3.30 -0.71 3.49
C PHE A 99 4.48 -0.44 4.44
N PHE A 100 5.39 0.47 4.08
CA PHE A 100 6.67 0.66 4.76
C PHE A 100 6.53 1.05 6.26
N PRO A 101 7.27 0.42 7.22
CA PRO A 101 7.15 0.62 8.67
C PRO A 101 7.64 1.92 9.29
N ALA A 102 7.79 3.00 8.53
CA ALA A 102 8.05 4.28 9.16
C ALA A 102 6.87 4.66 10.11
N PRO A 103 7.13 5.42 11.19
CA PRO A 103 6.13 5.76 12.22
C PRO A 103 5.16 6.86 11.73
N TRP A 104 4.64 6.69 10.51
CA TRP A 104 3.72 7.61 9.86
C TRP A 104 2.56 7.95 10.78
N THR A 105 2.33 9.25 10.97
CA THR A 105 1.07 9.76 11.49
C THR A 105 0.15 10.12 10.32
N PRO A 106 -1.18 10.23 10.52
CA PRO A 106 -2.08 10.75 9.51
C PRO A 106 -1.59 12.12 8.98
N ALA A 107 -1.21 13.04 9.86
CA ALA A 107 -0.69 14.35 9.43
C ALA A 107 0.56 14.26 8.55
N ALA A 108 1.53 13.41 8.92
CA ALA A 108 2.78 13.27 8.16
C ALA A 108 2.54 12.65 6.77
N LEU A 109 1.74 11.58 6.67
CA LEU A 109 1.46 10.97 5.37
C LEU A 109 0.57 11.87 4.51
N ALA A 110 -0.41 12.55 5.10
CA ALA A 110 -1.28 13.50 4.39
C ALA A 110 -0.49 14.65 3.76
N ALA A 111 0.51 15.19 4.46
CA ALA A 111 1.36 16.26 3.92
C ALA A 111 2.10 15.82 2.63
N VAL A 112 2.61 14.60 2.62
CA VAL A 112 3.33 14.05 1.45
C VAL A 112 2.36 13.69 0.31
N LEU A 113 1.19 13.12 0.63
CA LEU A 113 0.16 12.79 -0.36
C LEU A 113 -0.47 14.03 -1.00
N GLY A 114 -0.77 15.07 -0.20
CA GLY A 114 -1.38 16.31 -0.67
C GLY A 114 -0.51 17.09 -1.67
N ALA A 115 0.81 16.89 -1.65
CA ALA A 115 1.71 17.45 -2.65
C ALA A 115 1.60 16.77 -4.03
N ARG A 116 1.05 15.55 -4.09
CA ARG A 116 1.01 14.71 -5.30
C ARG A 116 -0.39 14.49 -5.85
N ASP A 117 -1.39 14.45 -4.99
CA ASP A 117 -2.77 14.15 -5.36
C ASP A 117 -3.70 15.33 -5.03
N ARG A 118 -4.42 15.79 -6.05
CA ARG A 118 -5.44 16.85 -5.92
C ARG A 118 -6.50 16.50 -4.87
N PHE A 119 -6.76 15.22 -4.67
CA PHE A 119 -7.73 14.69 -3.73
C PHE A 119 -7.05 13.90 -2.60
N GLY A 120 -5.84 14.33 -2.21
CA GLY A 120 -5.12 13.83 -1.05
C GLY A 120 -5.88 14.06 0.27
N PRO A 121 -5.46 13.40 1.36
CA PRO A 121 -6.11 13.57 2.66
C PRO A 121 -5.98 15.00 3.19
N ARG A 122 -7.08 15.50 3.75
CA ARG A 122 -7.17 16.81 4.40
C ARG A 122 -7.79 16.69 5.79
N GLU A 123 -7.24 17.44 6.73
CA GLU A 123 -7.76 17.51 8.08
C GLU A 123 -9.03 18.38 8.10
N LEU A 124 -10.02 17.95 8.88
CA LEU A 124 -11.25 18.65 9.20
C LEU A 124 -11.25 19.04 10.68
N ALA A 125 -12.27 19.80 11.10
CA ALA A 125 -12.44 20.13 12.51
C ALA A 125 -12.57 18.86 13.38
N GLY A 126 -12.02 18.92 14.60
CA GLY A 126 -12.12 17.81 15.56
C GLY A 126 -11.21 16.62 15.27
N GLY A 127 -10.16 16.79 14.46
CA GLY A 127 -9.19 15.74 14.14
C GLY A 127 -9.71 14.70 13.14
N ALA A 128 -10.86 14.96 12.51
CA ALA A 128 -11.38 14.15 11.43
C ALA A 128 -10.60 14.38 10.13
N TRP A 129 -10.65 13.42 9.22
CA TRP A 129 -9.98 13.48 7.92
C TRP A 129 -10.94 13.22 6.79
N ASN A 130 -10.73 13.87 5.64
CA ASN A 130 -11.45 13.58 4.41
C ASN A 130 -10.49 13.43 3.23
N TRP A 131 -10.80 12.52 2.31
CA TRP A 131 -9.96 12.25 1.13
C TRP A 131 -10.77 11.71 -0.04
N GLN A 132 -10.18 11.68 -1.23
CA GLN A 132 -10.83 11.40 -2.51
C GLN A 132 -11.96 12.41 -2.84
N TYR A 133 -12.84 12.06 -3.79
CA TYR A 133 -13.83 12.98 -4.35
C TYR A 133 -15.18 12.33 -4.66
N ASP A 134 -15.22 11.26 -5.46
CA ASP A 134 -16.43 10.47 -5.71
C ASP A 134 -16.04 9.01 -6.01
N PRO A 135 -16.14 8.09 -5.03
CA PRO A 135 -16.53 8.36 -3.65
C PRO A 135 -15.51 9.25 -2.92
N ASP A 136 -15.97 10.02 -1.93
CA ASP A 136 -15.12 10.57 -0.88
C ASP A 136 -15.31 9.80 0.43
N PHE A 137 -14.31 9.88 1.29
CA PHE A 137 -14.28 9.17 2.55
C PHE A 137 -14.06 10.15 3.70
N THR A 138 -14.65 9.89 4.85
CA THR A 138 -14.44 10.67 6.07
C THR A 138 -14.08 9.73 7.21
N ALA A 139 -12.97 9.99 7.89
CA ALA A 139 -12.56 9.28 9.09
C ALA A 139 -12.72 10.18 10.31
N VAL A 140 -13.38 9.69 11.35
CA VAL A 140 -13.57 10.39 12.63
C VAL A 140 -12.88 9.58 13.73
N PRO A 141 -12.12 10.21 14.64
CA PRO A 141 -11.45 9.49 15.73
C PRO A 141 -12.47 8.89 16.71
N ARG A 142 -12.18 7.68 17.20
CA ARG A 142 -13.02 6.98 18.18
C ARG A 142 -12.55 7.20 19.61
N ALA A 143 -13.48 7.17 20.56
CA ALA A 143 -13.15 7.10 21.98
C ALA A 143 -12.49 5.75 22.29
N GLY A 144 -11.20 5.77 22.68
CA GLY A 144 -10.39 4.56 22.89
C GLY A 144 -9.32 4.30 21.82
N GLY A 145 -9.22 5.18 20.80
CA GLY A 145 -8.27 5.06 19.69
C GLY A 145 -8.89 4.49 18.42
N GLY A 146 -8.19 4.62 17.30
CA GLY A 146 -8.69 4.17 16.00
C GLY A 146 -9.71 5.12 15.36
N TRP A 147 -10.43 4.63 14.34
CA TRP A 147 -11.21 5.47 13.43
C TRP A 147 -12.53 4.83 13.01
N GLU A 148 -13.58 5.65 12.90
CA GLU A 148 -14.80 5.31 12.17
C GLU A 148 -14.72 5.96 10.79
N VAL A 149 -14.84 5.16 9.73
CA VAL A 149 -14.76 5.62 8.35
C VAL A 149 -16.13 5.52 7.69
N GLU A 150 -16.59 6.62 7.14
CA GLU A 150 -17.78 6.70 6.28
C GLU A 150 -17.36 6.88 4.83
N ARG A 151 -18.14 6.28 3.93
CA ARG A 151 -18.04 6.48 2.48
C ARG A 151 -19.23 7.30 2.03
N HIS A 152 -18.97 8.32 1.23
CA HIS A 152 -19.97 9.14 0.59
C HIS A 152 -19.83 9.04 -0.94
N GLU A 153 -20.89 8.62 -1.60
CA GLU A 153 -20.97 8.52 -3.05
C GLU A 153 -22.33 9.00 -3.51
N ARG A 154 -22.36 9.91 -4.50
CA ARG A 154 -23.59 10.38 -5.17
C ARG A 154 -24.73 10.74 -4.19
N GLY A 155 -24.40 11.41 -3.08
CA GLY A 155 -25.38 11.86 -2.07
C GLY A 155 -25.79 10.81 -1.03
N SER A 156 -25.26 9.58 -1.08
CA SER A 156 -25.47 8.55 -0.06
C SER A 156 -24.25 8.45 0.84
N ARG A 157 -24.45 8.62 2.16
CA ARG A 157 -23.45 8.34 3.19
C ARG A 157 -23.72 6.99 3.83
N ARG A 158 -22.70 6.15 3.99
CA ARG A 158 -22.80 4.85 4.64
C ARG A 158 -21.54 4.58 5.47
N PRO A 159 -21.66 3.86 6.61
CA PRO A 159 -20.50 3.29 7.27
C PRO A 159 -19.68 2.46 6.28
N PHE A 160 -18.36 2.63 6.30
CA PHE A 160 -17.44 1.92 5.40
C PHE A 160 -16.55 0.96 6.18
N ALA A 161 -15.87 1.45 7.23
CA ALA A 161 -14.97 0.64 8.03
C ALA A 161 -14.87 1.16 9.47
N THR A 162 -14.47 0.26 10.36
CA THR A 162 -14.01 0.58 11.71
C THR A 162 -12.56 0.14 11.82
N LEU A 163 -11.68 1.07 12.13
CA LEU A 163 -10.25 0.85 12.29
C LEU A 163 -9.93 0.82 13.78
N GLU A 164 -9.24 -0.23 14.22
CA GLU A 164 -9.02 -0.46 15.65
C GLU A 164 -7.84 0.34 16.20
N ARG A 165 -6.82 0.63 15.37
CA ARG A 165 -5.62 1.37 15.80
C ARG A 165 -5.49 2.70 15.08
N GLU A 166 -4.82 3.65 15.73
CA GLU A 166 -4.57 4.97 15.15
C GLU A 166 -3.81 4.89 13.82
N GLY A 167 -2.80 4.01 13.75
CA GLY A 167 -1.99 3.78 12.55
C GLY A 167 -2.73 3.07 11.41
N ASP A 168 -3.90 2.47 11.66
CA ASP A 168 -4.63 1.77 10.60
C ASP A 168 -5.17 2.75 9.54
N LEU A 169 -5.43 4.02 9.89
CA LEU A 169 -5.82 5.03 8.89
C LEU A 169 -4.70 5.28 7.87
N VAL A 170 -3.44 5.23 8.31
CA VAL A 170 -2.27 5.34 7.42
C VAL A 170 -2.23 4.16 6.47
N LEU A 171 -2.48 2.94 6.96
CA LEU A 171 -2.50 1.74 6.12
C LEU A 171 -3.62 1.77 5.09
N MET A 172 -4.80 2.28 5.48
CA MET A 172 -5.90 2.52 4.54
C MET A 172 -5.50 3.52 3.45
N TRP A 173 -4.78 4.58 3.78
CA TRP A 173 -4.28 5.51 2.75
C TRP A 173 -3.18 4.90 1.89
N MET A 174 -2.27 4.11 2.46
CA MET A 174 -1.30 3.35 1.66
C MET A 174 -2.02 2.47 0.62
N ASP A 175 -3.08 1.79 1.04
CA ASP A 175 -3.95 0.97 0.20
C ASP A 175 -4.74 1.76 -0.87
N HIS A 176 -5.26 2.94 -0.52
CA HIS A 176 -6.00 3.79 -1.45
C HIS A 176 -5.12 4.51 -2.48
N TYR A 177 -3.87 4.86 -2.11
CA TYR A 177 -2.99 5.71 -2.92
C TYR A 177 -1.85 4.96 -3.61
N HIS A 178 -1.60 3.69 -3.30
CA HIS A 178 -0.67 2.90 -4.11
C HIS A 178 -1.29 2.56 -5.48
N SER A 179 -0.43 2.38 -6.48
CA SER A 179 -0.89 1.97 -7.81
C SER A 179 -1.29 0.50 -7.82
N ARG A 180 -2.61 0.23 -7.84
CA ARG A 180 -3.17 -1.13 -7.98
C ARG A 180 -3.12 -1.68 -9.40
N PHE A 181 -3.08 -0.81 -10.40
CA PHE A 181 -3.22 -1.16 -11.82
C PHE A 181 -2.01 -0.68 -12.65
N ALA A 182 -0.81 -0.93 -12.13
CA ALA A 182 0.43 -0.59 -12.83
C ALA A 182 0.65 -1.52 -14.02
N TYR A 183 0.96 -0.97 -15.20
CA TYR A 183 1.40 -1.79 -16.34
C TYR A 183 2.59 -2.69 -15.94
N PRO A 184 2.60 -3.97 -16.35
CA PRO A 184 1.65 -4.65 -17.24
C PRO A 184 0.44 -5.29 -16.51
N TYR A 185 0.33 -5.13 -15.20
CA TYR A 185 -0.72 -5.74 -14.38
C TYR A 185 -2.06 -5.03 -14.58
N ALA A 186 -3.12 -5.80 -14.86
CA ALA A 186 -4.43 -5.29 -15.26
C ALA A 186 -4.47 -4.51 -16.58
N TRP A 187 -3.41 -4.61 -17.40
CA TRP A 187 -3.37 -4.08 -18.76
C TRP A 187 -3.40 -5.21 -19.79
N ARG A 188 -4.05 -4.97 -20.93
CA ARG A 188 -3.87 -5.82 -22.10
C ARG A 188 -2.53 -5.47 -22.75
N VAL A 189 -1.61 -6.44 -22.78
CA VAL A 189 -0.32 -6.29 -23.47
C VAL A 189 -0.54 -6.51 -24.97
N GLU A 190 0.20 -5.77 -25.80
CA GLU A 190 0.15 -5.92 -27.26
C GLU A 190 0.63 -7.31 -27.69
N ASP A 191 -0.17 -7.96 -28.55
CA ASP A 191 0.13 -9.26 -29.12
C ASP A 191 1.47 -9.22 -29.87
N GLY A 192 2.37 -10.17 -29.60
CA GLY A 192 3.70 -10.25 -30.22
C GLY A 192 4.84 -9.62 -29.42
N THR A 193 4.55 -8.62 -28.57
CA THR A 193 5.60 -7.95 -27.76
C THR A 193 6.06 -8.84 -26.61
N ALA A 194 5.12 -9.50 -25.92
CA ALA A 194 5.43 -10.44 -24.85
C ALA A 194 6.22 -11.64 -25.38
N GLU A 195 5.83 -12.17 -26.55
CA GLU A 195 6.52 -13.27 -27.23
C GLU A 195 7.94 -12.88 -27.63
N ALA A 196 8.12 -11.68 -28.19
CA ALA A 196 9.44 -11.17 -28.59
C ALA A 196 10.38 -11.03 -27.38
N LEU A 197 9.86 -10.64 -26.20
CA LEU A 197 10.64 -10.49 -24.98
C LEU A 197 10.89 -11.83 -24.26
N ALA A 198 10.13 -12.89 -24.52
CA ALA A 198 10.19 -14.14 -23.77
C ALA A 198 11.56 -14.85 -23.87
N GLY A 199 12.23 -14.81 -25.03
CA GLY A 199 13.57 -15.37 -25.21
C GLY A 199 14.62 -14.64 -24.37
N PRO A 200 14.83 -13.33 -24.60
CA PRO A 200 15.74 -12.51 -23.79
C PRO A 200 15.44 -12.55 -22.29
N ALA A 201 14.17 -12.50 -21.89
CA ALA A 201 13.78 -12.54 -20.48
C ALA A 201 14.22 -13.86 -19.80
N ARG A 202 14.11 -15.01 -20.49
CA ARG A 202 14.61 -16.29 -19.97
C ARG A 202 16.13 -16.30 -19.78
N ALA A 203 16.88 -15.70 -20.71
CA ALA A 203 18.33 -15.60 -20.59
C ALA A 203 18.74 -14.75 -19.38
N VAL A 204 18.07 -13.60 -19.17
CA VAL A 204 18.29 -12.75 -17.99
C VAL A 204 17.94 -13.49 -16.69
N ARG A 205 16.81 -14.21 -16.66
CA ARG A 205 16.42 -15.03 -15.50
C ARG A 205 17.47 -16.10 -15.17
N ALA A 206 18.03 -16.77 -16.18
CA ALA A 206 19.08 -17.77 -15.97
C ALA A 206 20.37 -17.13 -15.42
N ALA A 207 20.79 -15.97 -15.95
CA ALA A 207 21.94 -15.23 -15.45
C ALA A 207 21.74 -14.78 -14.00
N HIS A 208 20.54 -14.29 -13.66
CA HIS A 208 20.20 -13.88 -12.31
C HIS A 208 20.14 -15.07 -11.34
N ALA A 209 19.65 -16.23 -11.77
CA ALA A 209 19.69 -17.46 -10.97
C ALA A 209 21.12 -17.89 -10.65
N ALA A 210 22.05 -17.76 -11.60
CA ALA A 210 23.47 -18.02 -11.36
C ALA A 210 24.09 -17.02 -10.37
N ASP A 211 23.72 -15.74 -10.45
CA ASP A 211 24.18 -14.72 -9.50
C ASP A 211 23.67 -14.97 -8.07
N THR A 212 22.38 -15.32 -7.92
CA THR A 212 21.76 -15.61 -6.60
C THR A 212 22.29 -16.87 -5.92
N ALA A 213 22.96 -17.76 -6.67
CA ALA A 213 23.68 -18.91 -6.13
C ALA A 213 25.05 -18.56 -5.51
N LYS A 214 25.56 -17.32 -5.69
CA LYS A 214 26.86 -16.92 -5.12
C LYS A 214 26.80 -16.82 -3.59
N PRO A 215 27.94 -17.05 -2.89
CA PRO A 215 27.96 -17.13 -1.43
C PRO A 215 27.39 -15.92 -0.71
N TYR A 216 27.63 -14.69 -1.19
CA TYR A 216 27.12 -13.49 -0.52
C TYR A 216 25.58 -13.42 -0.49
N LEU A 217 24.89 -13.92 -1.52
CA LEU A 217 23.42 -13.99 -1.54
C LEU A 217 22.87 -15.21 -0.82
N ALA A 218 23.66 -16.26 -0.66
CA ALA A 218 23.32 -17.34 0.26
C ALA A 218 23.40 -16.86 1.73
N ASN A 219 24.44 -16.08 2.07
CA ASN A 219 24.59 -15.48 3.40
C ASN A 219 23.45 -14.50 3.70
N TRP A 220 23.13 -13.60 2.75
CA TRP A 220 21.98 -12.70 2.89
C TRP A 220 20.68 -13.47 3.11
N ARG A 221 20.43 -14.55 2.36
CA ARG A 221 19.22 -15.38 2.58
C ARG A 221 19.16 -15.91 4.01
N ALA A 222 20.27 -16.42 4.53
CA ALA A 222 20.36 -16.90 5.91
C ALA A 222 20.24 -15.77 6.96
N GLU A 223 20.69 -14.55 6.66
CA GLU A 223 20.46 -13.37 7.50
C GLU A 223 18.99 -12.96 7.51
N ARG A 224 18.37 -12.90 6.33
CA ARG A 224 16.95 -12.60 6.16
C ARG A 224 16.06 -13.56 6.95
N GLU A 225 16.27 -14.88 6.83
CA GLU A 225 15.48 -15.83 7.63
C GLU A 225 15.67 -15.63 9.14
N ARG A 226 16.87 -15.22 9.59
CA ARG A 226 17.09 -14.90 11.01
C ARG A 226 16.36 -13.64 11.45
N PHE A 227 16.21 -12.64 10.58
CA PHE A 227 15.44 -11.43 10.88
C PHE A 227 13.93 -11.68 10.87
N LEU A 228 13.46 -12.65 10.07
CA LEU A 228 12.04 -12.95 9.90
C LEU A 228 11.54 -14.12 10.74
N ALA A 229 12.44 -14.87 11.40
CA ALA A 229 12.04 -15.88 12.36
C ALA A 229 11.27 -15.18 13.50
N GLU A 230 10.00 -15.54 13.64
CA GLU A 230 9.16 -15.12 14.77
C GLU A 230 9.85 -15.56 16.09
N ASP A 231 9.93 -14.64 17.06
CA ASP A 231 10.14 -15.01 18.47
C ASP A 231 8.86 -15.63 19.07
#